data_AF-A0A9F5J205-F1
#
_entry.id   AF-A0A9F5J205-F1
#
_cell.length_a   1.000
_cell.length_b   1.000
_cell.length_c   1.000
_cell.angle_alpha   90.00
_cell.angle_beta   90.00
_cell.angle_gamma   90.00
#
_symmetry.space_group_name_H-M   'P 1'
#
loop_
_entity.id
_entity.type
_entity.pdbx_description
1 polymer ?
#
loop_
_entity_poly.entity_id
_entity_poly.type
_entity_poly.pdbx_seq_one_letter_code
_entity_poly.pdbx_strand_id
1 'polypeptide(L)'
;MEMQKGKGGAAAAAGGGGGGGGGGGGGKLLIYTSLDAKDELEERLERCAGTVTSLTGGVSEREANDALNAHVCKGAPQHEEVCLGLFTMILMEPAQAQKCYRDLALVSRDGLNTVLNKMNQILMEKYLKLQDTCRTQLVWLLREMVRSGILGIDGICMTFMKQIAGGDVTSKNIWLAENILDILTEQR
;
A
#
# COMPACT_ATOMS: atom_id res chain seq x y z
N MET A 1 9.55 24.18 -62.00
CA MET A 1 9.43 25.47 -61.30
C MET A 1 8.84 25.16 -59.94
N GLU A 2 9.73 24.83 -59.01
CA GLU A 2 10.07 25.62 -57.80
C GLU A 2 9.35 24.98 -56.60
N MET A 3 9.92 24.03 -55.87
CA MET A 3 10.97 24.18 -54.84
C MET A 3 10.79 25.42 -53.96
N GLN A 4 10.30 25.24 -52.73
CA GLN A 4 10.78 26.02 -51.61
C GLN A 4 11.06 25.13 -50.39
N LYS A 5 12.25 25.35 -49.86
CA LYS A 5 13.02 24.62 -48.86
C LYS A 5 13.35 25.65 -47.78
N GLY A 6 13.35 25.26 -46.50
CA GLY A 6 13.85 26.08 -45.38
C GLY A 6 13.18 25.61 -44.08
N LYS A 7 13.77 24.75 -43.22
CA LYS A 7 15.11 24.62 -42.63
C LYS A 7 15.39 25.67 -41.53
N GLY A 8 15.50 25.18 -40.29
CA GLY A 8 16.43 25.71 -39.28
C GLY A 8 15.81 26.09 -37.93
N GLY A 9 16.25 25.42 -36.85
CA GLY A 9 16.05 25.91 -35.49
C GLY A 9 16.08 24.83 -34.41
N ALA A 10 17.25 24.25 -34.14
CA ALA A 10 17.49 23.35 -33.02
C ALA A 10 17.54 24.11 -31.69
N ALA A 11 16.98 23.52 -30.63
CA ALA A 11 17.42 23.76 -29.26
C ALA A 11 17.32 22.44 -28.49
N ALA A 12 18.48 21.82 -28.33
CA ALA A 12 18.71 20.78 -27.34
C ALA A 12 18.70 21.42 -25.95
N ALA A 13 18.00 20.80 -25.01
CA ALA A 13 18.33 20.91 -23.59
C ALA A 13 18.39 19.49 -23.03
N ALA A 14 19.63 19.00 -22.98
CA ALA A 14 20.00 17.84 -22.20
C ALA A 14 19.79 18.15 -20.72
N GLY A 15 19.13 17.24 -20.02
CA GLY A 15 19.04 17.18 -18.57
C GLY A 15 19.18 15.74 -18.14
N GLY A 16 20.34 15.16 -18.44
CA GLY A 16 20.74 13.87 -17.91
C GLY A 16 20.97 13.98 -16.41
N GLY A 17 20.29 13.11 -15.67
CA GLY A 17 20.53 12.83 -14.25
C GLY A 17 20.40 11.34 -14.03
N GLY A 18 21.26 10.58 -14.72
CA GLY A 18 21.49 9.17 -14.40
C GLY A 18 22.33 9.06 -13.14
N GLY A 19 21.81 8.34 -12.15
CA GLY A 19 22.55 7.61 -11.13
C GLY A 19 21.64 6.43 -10.77
N GLY A 20 21.87 5.20 -11.24
CA GLY A 20 23.15 4.50 -11.27
C GLY A 20 23.28 3.78 -9.92
N GLY A 21 22.96 2.49 -9.92
CA GLY A 21 22.62 1.72 -8.73
C GLY A 21 23.76 1.45 -7.75
N GLY A 22 23.36 1.08 -6.53
CA GLY A 22 24.18 0.46 -5.51
C GLY A 22 23.30 -0.46 -4.68
N GLY A 23 23.45 -1.77 -4.87
CA GLY A 23 22.64 -2.79 -4.21
C GLY A 23 22.85 -2.85 -2.70
N GLY A 24 21.73 -2.96 -1.98
CA GLY A 24 21.66 -3.19 -0.54
C GLY A 24 20.20 -3.22 -0.09
N GLY A 25 19.48 -4.30 -0.45
CA GLY A 25 18.16 -4.69 0.07
C GLY A 25 17.21 -3.57 0.53
N GLY A 26 16.71 -2.73 -0.40
CA GLY A 26 15.63 -1.80 -0.07
C GLY A 26 14.33 -2.56 0.15
N GLY A 27 13.69 -2.37 1.30
CA GLY A 27 12.37 -2.94 1.59
C GLY A 27 11.28 -2.41 0.65
N LYS A 28 10.22 -3.20 0.44
CA LYS A 28 9.12 -2.85 -0.49
C LYS A 28 8.09 -1.88 0.13
N LEU A 29 8.03 -1.77 1.46
CA LEU A 29 7.09 -0.93 2.20
C LEU A 29 7.68 0.44 2.52
N LEU A 30 8.92 0.46 3.00
CA LEU A 30 9.59 1.66 3.50
C LEU A 30 10.74 2.10 2.58
N ILE A 31 11.00 3.40 2.60
CA ILE A 31 12.15 4.03 1.94
C ILE A 31 13.34 3.90 2.90
N TYR A 32 14.43 3.31 2.42
CA TYR A 32 15.70 3.19 3.14
C TYR A 32 16.78 4.05 2.52
N THR A 33 17.58 4.66 3.38
CA THR A 33 18.92 5.14 3.04
C THR A 33 19.96 4.08 3.44
N SER A 34 21.20 4.22 2.98
CA SER A 34 22.30 3.32 3.37
C SER A 34 22.64 3.36 4.87
N LEU A 35 22.11 4.32 5.61
CA LEU A 35 22.32 4.48 7.05
C LEU A 35 21.14 3.97 7.89
N ASP A 36 20.00 3.66 7.27
CA ASP A 36 18.83 3.19 8.00
C ASP A 36 19.01 1.73 8.44
N ALA A 37 18.71 1.44 9.70
CA ALA A 37 18.59 0.08 10.18
C ALA A 37 17.31 -0.56 9.64
N LYS A 38 17.33 -1.89 9.45
CA LYS A 38 16.18 -2.64 8.96
C LYS A 38 15.00 -2.54 9.94
N ASP A 39 13.81 -2.31 9.41
CA ASP A 39 12.61 -2.08 10.22
C ASP A 39 11.92 -3.41 10.58
N GLU A 40 11.79 -3.69 11.89
CA GLU A 40 11.19 -4.92 12.40
C GLU A 40 9.73 -5.10 11.96
N LEU A 41 8.98 -3.99 11.81
CA LEU A 41 7.58 -4.04 11.37
C LEU A 41 7.51 -4.51 9.92
N GLU A 42 8.36 -3.96 9.05
CA GLU A 42 8.42 -4.36 7.65
C GLU A 42 8.88 -5.80 7.51
N GLU A 43 9.91 -6.24 8.23
CA GLU A 43 10.36 -7.64 8.22
C GLU A 43 9.25 -8.61 8.63
N ARG A 44 8.44 -8.23 9.62
CA ARG A 44 7.30 -9.03 10.04
C ARG A 44 6.24 -9.10 8.95
N LEU A 45 5.93 -7.98 8.31
CA LEU A 45 4.92 -7.90 7.24
C LEU A 45 5.37 -8.68 5.99
N GLU A 46 6.65 -8.60 5.62
CA GLU A 46 7.23 -9.37 4.52
C GLU A 46 7.16 -10.88 4.80
N ARG A 47 7.42 -11.31 6.04
CA ARG A 47 7.24 -12.72 6.44
C ARG A 47 5.78 -13.17 6.29
N CYS A 48 4.83 -12.37 6.77
CA CYS A 48 3.40 -12.68 6.61
C CYS A 48 2.99 -12.77 5.12
N ALA A 49 3.49 -11.86 4.28
CA ALA A 49 3.26 -11.89 2.83
C ALA A 49 3.89 -13.13 2.17
N GLY A 50 5.08 -13.54 2.63
CA GLY A 50 5.73 -14.78 2.22
C GLY A 50 4.88 -16.02 2.54
N THR A 51 4.30 -16.08 3.74
CA THR A 51 3.39 -17.17 4.12
C THR A 51 2.16 -17.22 3.20
N VAL A 52 1.50 -16.08 2.96
CA VAL A 52 0.36 -16.03 2.03
C VAL A 52 0.76 -16.46 0.62
N THR A 53 1.88 -15.95 0.11
CA THR A 53 2.39 -16.32 -1.22
C THR A 53 2.67 -17.82 -1.32
N SER A 54 3.18 -18.44 -0.26
CA SER A 54 3.44 -19.88 -0.21
C SER A 54 2.16 -20.73 -0.24
N LEU A 55 1.07 -20.23 0.37
CA LEU A 55 -0.22 -20.91 0.40
C LEU A 55 -0.98 -20.77 -0.92
N THR A 56 -0.82 -19.64 -1.61
CA THR A 56 -1.59 -19.32 -2.83
C THR A 56 -0.81 -19.52 -4.13
N GLY A 57 0.49 -19.82 -4.05
CA GLY A 57 1.37 -19.93 -5.20
C GLY A 57 1.09 -21.19 -6.03
N GLY A 58 0.87 -21.02 -7.34
CA GLY A 58 0.77 -22.13 -8.29
C GLY A 58 -0.51 -22.97 -8.21
N VAL A 59 -1.51 -22.52 -7.44
CA VAL A 59 -2.81 -23.18 -7.28
C VAL A 59 -3.94 -22.34 -7.87
N SER A 60 -5.11 -22.94 -8.08
CA SER A 60 -6.30 -22.21 -8.53
C SER A 60 -6.82 -21.24 -7.47
N GLU A 61 -7.67 -20.27 -7.85
CA GLU A 61 -8.26 -19.31 -6.91
C GLU A 61 -9.07 -20.00 -5.81
N ARG A 62 -9.77 -21.09 -6.15
CA ARG A 62 -10.51 -21.90 -5.19
C ARG A 62 -9.58 -22.58 -4.18
N GLU A 63 -8.54 -23.25 -4.67
CA GLU A 63 -7.58 -23.94 -3.80
C GLU A 63 -6.81 -22.97 -2.91
N ALA A 64 -6.46 -21.79 -3.43
CA ALA A 64 -5.86 -20.71 -2.65
C ALA A 64 -6.79 -20.29 -1.50
N ASN A 65 -8.07 -20.05 -1.78
CA ASN A 65 -9.04 -19.64 -0.77
C ASN A 65 -9.28 -20.75 0.28
N ASP A 66 -9.38 -22.01 -0.16
CA ASP A 66 -9.49 -23.17 0.73
C ASP A 66 -8.25 -23.32 1.62
N ALA A 67 -7.04 -23.13 1.07
CA ALA A 67 -5.79 -23.20 1.81
C ALA A 67 -5.65 -22.06 2.84
N LEU A 68 -6.01 -20.83 2.47
CA LEU A 68 -6.02 -19.68 3.40
C LEU A 68 -7.02 -19.92 4.53
N ASN A 69 -8.25 -20.35 4.21
CA ASN A 69 -9.27 -20.66 5.21
C ASN A 69 -8.84 -21.78 6.17
N ALA A 70 -8.25 -22.85 5.64
CA ALA A 70 -7.70 -23.93 6.45
C ALA A 70 -6.55 -23.45 7.36
N HIS A 71 -5.74 -22.51 6.89
CA HIS A 71 -4.64 -21.95 7.68
C HIS A 71 -5.15 -21.07 8.83
N VAL A 72 -6.10 -20.17 8.58
CA VAL A 72 -6.67 -19.29 9.63
C VAL A 72 -7.47 -20.08 10.68
N CYS A 73 -7.95 -21.28 10.34
CA CYS A 73 -8.57 -22.20 11.31
C CYS A 73 -7.62 -22.72 12.40
N LYS A 74 -6.30 -22.65 12.20
CA LYS A 74 -5.32 -23.23 13.13
C LYS A 74 -5.17 -22.46 14.44
N GLY A 75 -5.54 -21.18 14.47
CA GLY A 75 -5.50 -20.36 15.66
C GLY A 75 -5.41 -18.87 15.36
N ALA A 76 -5.49 -18.05 16.42
CA ALA A 76 -5.37 -16.61 16.32
C ALA A 76 -4.04 -16.13 15.69
N PRO A 77 -2.86 -16.73 15.99
CA PRO A 77 -1.61 -16.31 15.37
C PRO A 77 -1.60 -16.52 13.84
N GLN A 78 -2.17 -17.64 13.36
CA GLN A 78 -2.27 -17.94 11.94
C GLN A 78 -3.30 -17.07 11.23
N HIS A 79 -4.39 -16.74 11.91
CA HIS A 79 -5.36 -15.77 11.43
C HIS A 79 -4.72 -14.38 11.26
N GLU A 80 -3.98 -13.90 12.26
CA GLU A 80 -3.24 -12.64 12.18
C GLU A 80 -2.21 -12.66 11.04
N GLU A 81 -1.42 -13.73 10.93
CA GLU A 81 -0.39 -13.88 9.88
C GLU A 81 -0.98 -13.78 8.47
N VAL A 82 -2.10 -14.47 8.21
CA VAL A 82 -2.77 -14.41 6.91
C VAL A 82 -3.36 -13.02 6.64
N CYS A 83 -4.04 -12.42 7.63
CA CYS A 83 -4.63 -11.09 7.47
C CYS A 83 -3.56 -10.02 7.20
N LEU A 84 -2.45 -10.06 7.95
CA LEU A 84 -1.33 -9.15 7.74
C LEU A 84 -0.60 -9.42 6.43
N GLY A 85 -0.52 -10.68 6.00
CA GLY A 85 0.09 -11.03 4.72
C GLY A 85 -0.72 -10.49 3.54
N LEU A 86 -2.04 -10.68 3.54
CA LEU A 86 -2.93 -10.14 2.52
C LEU A 86 -2.92 -8.61 2.52
N PHE A 87 -2.95 -7.98 3.70
CA PHE A 87 -2.77 -6.53 3.85
C PHE A 87 -1.46 -6.04 3.23
N THR A 88 -0.35 -6.75 3.48
CA THR A 88 0.96 -6.38 2.94
C THR A 88 0.99 -6.49 1.42
N MET A 89 0.42 -7.57 0.86
CA MET A 89 0.26 -7.74 -0.59
C MET A 89 -0.57 -6.63 -1.22
N ILE A 90 -1.65 -6.19 -0.56
CA ILE A 90 -2.44 -5.03 -0.99
C ILE A 90 -1.58 -3.77 -1.10
N LEU A 91 -0.68 -3.53 -0.14
CA LEU A 91 0.15 -2.33 -0.12
C LEU A 91 1.29 -2.35 -1.14
N MET A 92 1.86 -3.53 -1.41
CA MET A 92 3.05 -3.67 -2.25
C MET A 92 2.74 -4.00 -3.71
N GLU A 93 1.62 -4.66 -3.99
CA GLU A 93 1.31 -5.23 -5.30
C GLU A 93 -0.07 -4.74 -5.80
N PRO A 94 -0.18 -3.50 -6.34
CA PRO A 94 -1.46 -2.90 -6.75
C PRO A 94 -2.28 -3.75 -7.72
N ALA A 95 -1.61 -4.49 -8.61
CA ALA A 95 -2.27 -5.39 -9.56
C ALA A 95 -3.03 -6.55 -8.89
N GLN A 96 -2.64 -6.94 -7.67
CA GLN A 96 -3.26 -8.03 -6.91
C GLN A 96 -4.17 -7.51 -5.79
N ALA A 97 -4.16 -6.22 -5.50
CA ALA A 97 -4.83 -5.62 -4.34
C ALA A 97 -6.33 -5.93 -4.27
N GLN A 98 -7.05 -5.81 -5.39
CA GLN A 98 -8.49 -6.14 -5.46
C GLN A 98 -8.76 -7.59 -5.07
N LYS A 99 -7.97 -8.54 -5.61
CA LYS A 99 -8.10 -9.96 -5.27
C LYS A 99 -7.78 -10.20 -3.79
N CYS A 100 -6.63 -9.69 -3.33
CA CYS A 100 -6.20 -9.85 -1.94
C CYS A 100 -7.18 -9.23 -0.94
N TYR A 101 -7.85 -8.12 -1.29
CA TYR A 101 -8.89 -7.52 -0.45
C TYR A 101 -10.14 -8.39 -0.36
N ARG A 102 -10.59 -9.00 -1.47
CA ARG A 102 -11.69 -9.97 -1.44
C ARG A 102 -11.34 -11.18 -0.58
N ASP A 103 -10.15 -11.74 -0.76
CA ASP A 103 -9.67 -12.87 0.05
C ASP A 103 -9.61 -12.48 1.54
N LEU A 104 -9.11 -11.28 1.85
CA LEU A 104 -9.03 -10.75 3.20
C LEU A 104 -10.41 -10.63 3.86
N ALA A 105 -11.41 -10.12 3.13
CA ALA A 105 -12.78 -10.01 3.61
C ALA A 105 -13.43 -11.39 3.88
N LEU A 106 -13.05 -12.42 3.11
CA LEU A 106 -13.56 -13.78 3.29
C LEU A 106 -12.91 -14.52 4.48
N VAL A 107 -11.62 -14.29 4.74
CA VAL A 107 -10.87 -15.04 5.78
C VAL A 107 -10.81 -14.33 7.13
N SER A 108 -11.10 -13.02 7.19
CA SER A 108 -11.10 -12.27 8.44
C SER A 108 -12.23 -12.72 9.38
N ARG A 109 -11.89 -12.94 10.64
CA ARG A 109 -12.81 -13.41 11.70
C ARG A 109 -13.11 -12.35 12.76
N ASP A 110 -12.41 -11.23 12.68
CA ASP A 110 -12.37 -10.15 13.67
C ASP A 110 -12.88 -8.83 13.09
N GLY A 111 -13.64 -8.88 11.99
CA GLY A 111 -14.17 -7.69 11.31
C GLY A 111 -13.06 -6.75 10.82
N LEU A 112 -11.93 -7.30 10.36
CA LEU A 112 -10.72 -6.59 9.92
C LEU A 112 -10.00 -5.80 11.03
N ASN A 113 -10.34 -5.98 12.31
CA ASN A 113 -9.73 -5.25 13.41
C ASN A 113 -8.19 -5.36 13.44
N THR A 114 -7.63 -6.55 13.20
CA THR A 114 -6.19 -6.76 13.08
C THR A 114 -5.55 -5.87 12.01
N VAL A 115 -6.22 -5.72 10.87
CA VAL A 115 -5.74 -4.90 9.75
C VAL A 115 -5.87 -3.42 10.08
N LEU A 116 -7.00 -2.98 10.66
CA LEU A 116 -7.19 -1.60 11.10
C LEU A 116 -6.12 -1.17 12.11
N ASN A 117 -5.82 -2.01 13.09
CA ASN A 117 -4.77 -1.74 14.08
C ASN A 117 -3.39 -1.60 13.43
N LYS A 118 -3.06 -2.51 12.49
CA LYS A 118 -1.78 -2.44 11.76
C LYS A 118 -1.69 -1.19 10.87
N MET A 119 -2.78 -0.87 10.18
CA MET A 119 -2.88 0.32 9.34
C MET A 119 -2.69 1.59 10.17
N ASN A 120 -3.35 1.68 11.33
CA ASN A 120 -3.19 2.80 12.26
C ASN A 120 -1.75 2.92 12.75
N GLN A 121 -1.09 1.81 13.09
CA GLN A 121 0.32 1.80 13.50
C GLN A 121 1.23 2.34 12.38
N ILE A 122 1.06 1.88 11.14
CA ILE A 122 1.85 2.34 9.99
C ILE A 122 1.64 3.85 9.76
N LEU A 123 0.40 4.33 9.83
CA LEU A 123 0.10 5.75 9.66
C LEU A 123 0.77 6.60 10.75
N MET A 124 0.72 6.15 12.01
CA MET A 124 1.28 6.91 13.13
C MET A 124 2.81 6.89 13.18
N GLU A 125 3.43 5.75 12.87
CA GLU A 125 4.87 5.55 13.11
C GLU A 125 5.73 5.64 11.85
N LYS A 126 5.17 5.33 10.68
CA LYS A 126 5.96 5.07 9.47
C LYS A 126 5.52 5.88 8.25
N TYR A 127 4.45 6.66 8.32
CA TYR A 127 3.86 7.32 7.14
C TYR A 127 4.87 8.14 6.33
N LEU A 128 5.72 8.92 6.99
CA LEU A 128 6.73 9.75 6.32
C LEU A 128 7.79 8.93 5.57
N LYS A 129 8.04 7.69 5.99
CA LYS A 129 8.99 6.76 5.36
C LYS A 129 8.34 5.78 4.38
N LEU A 130 7.01 5.77 4.22
CA LEU A 130 6.36 4.88 3.26
C LEU A 130 6.73 5.22 1.83
N GLN A 131 6.88 4.18 1.01
CA GLN A 131 6.95 4.33 -0.45
C GLN A 131 5.65 4.92 -1.02
N ASP A 132 5.77 5.62 -2.15
CA ASP A 132 4.64 6.30 -2.79
C ASP A 132 3.54 5.32 -3.24
N THR A 133 3.93 4.13 -3.72
CA THR A 133 2.99 3.04 -4.03
C THR A 133 2.18 2.64 -2.79
N CYS A 134 2.83 2.42 -1.66
CA CYS A 134 2.16 1.99 -0.43
C CYS A 134 1.24 3.07 0.14
N ARG A 135 1.59 4.36 0.02
CA ARG A 135 0.70 5.47 0.39
C ARG A 135 -0.56 5.47 -0.45
N THR A 136 -0.41 5.31 -1.77
CA THR A 136 -1.52 5.21 -2.72
C THR A 136 -2.43 4.04 -2.37
N GLN A 137 -1.84 2.88 -2.09
CA GLN A 137 -2.58 1.68 -1.73
C GLN A 137 -3.27 1.77 -0.36
N LEU A 138 -2.70 2.47 0.63
CA LEU A 138 -3.37 2.72 1.90
C LEU A 138 -4.63 3.60 1.72
N VAL A 139 -4.55 4.62 0.88
CA VAL A 139 -5.71 5.48 0.55
C VAL A 139 -6.77 4.68 -0.22
N TRP A 140 -6.34 3.85 -1.18
CA TRP A 140 -7.25 2.94 -1.88
C TRP A 140 -7.94 1.97 -0.90
N LEU A 141 -7.19 1.35 0.00
CA LEU A 141 -7.73 0.42 0.99
C LEU A 141 -8.70 1.11 1.95
N LEU A 142 -8.39 2.33 2.39
CA LEU A 142 -9.30 3.16 3.19
C LEU A 142 -10.65 3.31 2.48
N ARG A 143 -10.62 3.71 1.21
CA ARG A 143 -11.83 3.91 0.40
C ARG A 143 -12.69 2.65 0.33
N GLU A 144 -12.09 1.49 0.09
CA GLU A 144 -12.80 0.20 0.04
C GLU A 144 -13.42 -0.17 1.39
N MET A 145 -12.69 0.02 2.49
CA MET A 145 -13.17 -0.26 3.84
C MET A 145 -14.31 0.68 4.26
N VAL A 146 -14.23 1.96 3.89
CA VAL A 146 -15.31 2.92 4.14
C VAL A 146 -16.56 2.53 3.36
N ARG A 147 -16.42 2.21 2.06
CA ARG A 147 -17.53 1.73 1.21
C ARG A 147 -18.18 0.45 1.75
N SER A 148 -17.39 -0.42 2.38
CA SER A 148 -17.86 -1.67 2.97
C SER A 148 -18.47 -1.51 4.38
N GLY A 149 -18.44 -0.30 4.96
CA GLY A 149 -19.03 -0.03 6.28
C GLY A 149 -18.32 -0.74 7.43
N ILE A 150 -16.99 -0.91 7.35
CA ILE A 150 -16.21 -1.59 8.39
C ILE A 150 -16.25 -0.79 9.71
N LEU A 151 -16.49 -1.48 10.83
CA LEU A 151 -16.54 -0.85 12.15
C LEU A 151 -15.17 -0.28 12.55
N GLY A 152 -15.14 0.96 13.06
CA GLY A 152 -13.91 1.63 13.50
C GLY A 152 -13.11 2.30 12.38
N ILE A 153 -13.61 2.32 11.14
CA ILE A 153 -12.96 2.98 10.00
C ILE A 153 -12.87 4.50 10.17
N ASP A 154 -13.79 5.09 10.91
CA ASP A 154 -13.81 6.50 11.30
C ASP A 154 -12.52 6.90 12.06
N GLY A 155 -12.04 6.02 12.94
CA GLY A 155 -10.76 6.23 13.63
C GLY A 155 -9.56 6.27 12.68
N ILE A 156 -9.57 5.43 11.64
CA ILE A 156 -8.51 5.43 10.61
C ILE A 156 -8.59 6.68 9.74
N CYS A 157 -9.79 7.14 9.37
CA CYS A 157 -9.98 8.43 8.69
C CYS A 157 -9.39 9.58 9.51
N MET A 158 -9.63 9.61 10.82
CA MET A 158 -9.03 10.61 11.71
C MET A 158 -7.50 10.54 11.74
N THR A 159 -6.93 9.33 11.80
CA THR A 159 -5.48 9.15 11.78
C THR A 159 -4.87 9.59 10.45
N PHE A 160 -5.55 9.36 9.33
CA PHE A 160 -5.13 9.85 8.02
C PHE A 160 -5.15 11.37 7.93
N MET A 161 -6.20 12.01 8.44
CA MET A 161 -6.27 13.47 8.50
C MET A 161 -5.12 14.07 9.31
N LYS A 162 -4.67 13.41 10.38
CA LYS A 162 -3.49 13.84 11.15
C LYS A 162 -2.18 13.81 10.36
N GLN A 163 -2.10 13.05 9.27
CA GLN A 163 -0.93 13.02 8.40
C GLN A 163 -0.87 14.22 7.44
N ILE A 164 -1.96 14.98 7.31
CA ILE A 164 -1.99 16.21 6.51
C ILE A 164 -1.32 17.32 7.33
N ALA A 165 -0.15 17.77 6.87
CA ALA A 165 0.60 18.82 7.54
C ALA A 165 0.01 20.21 7.22
N GLY A 166 -0.33 20.97 8.26
CA GLY A 166 -0.80 22.35 8.10
C GLY A 166 0.32 23.28 7.60
N GLY A 167 0.03 24.12 6.61
CA GLY A 167 1.00 25.04 6.02
C GLY A 167 1.98 24.39 5.02
N ASP A 168 1.88 23.08 4.79
CA ASP A 168 2.65 22.36 3.78
C ASP A 168 1.86 22.32 2.45
N VAL A 169 2.39 22.99 1.43
CA VAL A 169 1.79 23.06 0.07
C VAL A 169 2.52 22.17 -0.94
N THR A 170 3.28 21.17 -0.47
CA THR A 170 3.88 20.17 -1.35
C THR A 170 2.81 19.33 -2.03
N SER A 171 3.09 18.87 -3.25
CA SER A 171 2.13 18.08 -4.03
C SER A 171 1.69 16.79 -3.32
N LYS A 172 2.57 16.19 -2.50
CA LYS A 172 2.23 14.97 -1.72
C LYS A 172 1.22 15.27 -0.61
N ASN A 173 1.36 16.40 0.08
CA ASN A 173 0.44 16.80 1.14
C ASN A 173 -0.92 17.20 0.57
N ILE A 174 -0.93 17.97 -0.53
CA ILE A 174 -2.16 18.36 -1.25
C ILE A 174 -2.89 17.12 -1.78
N TRP A 175 -2.18 16.20 -2.43
CA TRP A 175 -2.76 14.95 -2.95
C TRP A 175 -3.45 14.14 -1.84
N LEU A 176 -2.83 14.03 -0.66
CA LEU A 176 -3.44 13.34 0.47
C LEU A 176 -4.72 14.05 0.93
N ALA A 177 -4.67 15.37 1.09
CA ALA A 177 -5.81 16.17 1.53
C ALA A 177 -7.01 16.03 0.59
N GLU A 178 -6.77 16.13 -0.72
CA GLU A 178 -7.81 15.94 -1.75
C GLU A 178 -8.42 14.54 -1.67
N ASN A 179 -7.59 13.49 -1.61
CA ASN A 179 -8.10 12.12 -1.58
C ASN A 179 -8.93 11.82 -0.32
N ILE A 180 -8.50 12.30 0.84
CA ILE A 180 -9.27 12.12 2.07
C ILE A 180 -10.58 12.92 2.02
N LEU A 181 -10.56 14.14 1.47
CA LEU A 181 -11.77 14.93 1.26
C LEU A 181 -12.76 14.23 0.33
N ASP A 182 -12.29 13.65 -0.77
CA ASP A 182 -13.13 12.91 -1.72
C ASP A 182 -13.80 11.71 -1.05
N ILE A 183 -13.03 10.90 -0.30
CA ILE A 183 -13.56 9.74 0.44
C ILE A 183 -14.66 10.18 1.42
N LEU A 184 -14.44 11.26 2.16
CA LEU A 184 -15.41 11.76 3.14
C LEU A 184 -16.66 12.38 2.47
N THR A 185 -16.49 12.96 1.28
CA THR A 185 -17.58 13.61 0.53
C THR A 185 -18.47 12.58 -0.16
N GLU A 186 -17.89 11.50 -0.69
CA GLU A 186 -18.63 10.40 -1.34
C GLU A 186 -19.56 9.64 -0.37
N GLN A 187 -19.33 9.76 0.94
CA GLN A 187 -20.01 8.98 1.98
C GLN A 187 -20.99 9.82 2.82
N ARG A 188 -21.26 11.05 2.37
CA ARG A 188 -22.19 12.00 2.98
C ARG A 188 -23.62 11.80 2.48
#